data_AF-A0AAW8BWT6-F1
#
_entry.id   AF-A0AAW8BWT6-F1
#
_cell.length_a   1.000
_cell.length_b   1.000
_cell.length_c   1.000
_cell.angle_alpha   90.00
_cell.angle_beta   90.00
_cell.angle_gamma   90.00
#
_symmetry.space_group_name_H-M   'P 1'
#
loop_
_entity.id
_entity.type
_entity.pdbx_description
1 polymer ?
#
loop_
_entity_poly.entity_id
_entity_poly.type
_entity_poly.pdbx_seq_one_letter_code
_entity_poly.pdbx_strand_id
1 'polypeptide(L)'
;MTYRFVSDRALRVGQIALLGEAVVRGVNYVTAPAGQFAAMNQVEDSAPLWAWGAVYISLGVLGWLGEALMSGTETLPGPNPRAWPSFLAHTALMCIYLALALGSFVAVMQQHPQYGWLNTYDLLGGAVGNWIFARRRRHDA
;
A
#
# COMPACT_ATOMS: atom_id res chain seq x y z
N MET A 1 16.77 -18.08 -5.52
CA MET A 1 17.87 -17.24 -6.05
C MET A 1 17.38 -16.41 -7.26
N THR A 2 16.48 -15.44 -7.06
CA THR A 2 15.93 -14.62 -8.17
C THR A 2 15.90 -13.12 -7.86
N TYR A 3 15.83 -12.74 -6.58
CA TYR A 3 15.83 -11.33 -6.15
C TYR A 3 17.11 -10.55 -6.55
N ARG A 4 18.25 -11.25 -6.73
CA ARG A 4 19.54 -10.66 -7.13
C ARG A 4 19.54 -10.11 -8.57
N PHE A 5 18.56 -10.48 -9.40
CA PHE A 5 18.48 -10.08 -10.80
C PHE A 5 17.40 -9.03 -11.07
N VAL A 6 16.71 -8.53 -10.05
CA VAL A 6 15.65 -7.54 -10.25
C VAL A 6 16.30 -6.18 -10.55
N SER A 7 16.09 -5.70 -11.77
CA SER A 7 16.59 -4.39 -12.19
C SER A 7 15.91 -3.24 -11.43
N ASP A 8 16.60 -2.11 -11.30
CA ASP A 8 16.03 -0.90 -10.70
C ASP A 8 14.78 -0.41 -11.42
N ARG A 9 14.71 -0.60 -12.74
CA ARG A 9 13.52 -0.28 -13.54
C ARG A 9 12.32 -1.12 -13.12
N ALA A 10 12.51 -2.43 -12.92
CA ALA A 10 11.43 -3.32 -12.48
C ALA A 10 10.93 -2.94 -11.07
N LEU A 11 11.84 -2.53 -10.17
CA LEU A 11 11.48 -2.06 -8.84
C LEU A 11 10.71 -0.73 -8.89
N ARG A 12 11.12 0.22 -9.75
CA ARG A 12 10.38 1.47 -9.96
C ARG A 12 8.96 1.19 -10.48
N VAL A 13 8.82 0.27 -11.44
CA VAL A 13 7.50 -0.15 -11.93
C VAL A 13 6.66 -0.79 -10.83
N GLY A 14 7.24 -1.68 -10.02
CA GLY A 14 6.55 -2.31 -8.89
C GLY A 14 6.07 -1.30 -7.86
N GLN A 15 6.89 -0.28 -7.58
CA GLN A 15 6.51 0.78 -6.65
C GLN A 15 5.34 1.62 -7.16
N ILE A 16 5.40 2.05 -8.43
CA ILE A 16 4.32 2.80 -9.09
C ILE A 16 3.04 1.97 -9.13
N ALA A 17 3.14 0.68 -9.43
CA ALA A 17 2.01 -0.23 -9.46
C ALA A 17 1.38 -0.40 -8.08
N LEU A 18 2.18 -0.49 -7.02
CA LEU A 18 1.68 -0.61 -5.64
C LEU A 18 0.95 0.65 -5.18
N LEU A 19 1.46 1.83 -5.53
CA LEU A 19 0.75 3.11 -5.30
C LEU A 19 -0.53 3.20 -6.13
N GLY A 20 -0.51 2.70 -7.37
CA GLY A 20 -1.70 2.61 -8.22
C GLY A 20 -2.76 1.67 -7.65
N GLU A 21 -2.35 0.54 -7.08
CA GLU A 21 -3.27 -0.38 -6.39
C GLU A 21 -3.97 0.31 -5.22
N ALA A 22 -3.25 1.12 -4.42
CA ALA A 22 -3.86 1.92 -3.36
C ALA A 22 -4.91 2.91 -3.90
N VAL A 23 -4.62 3.61 -5.01
CA VAL A 23 -5.59 4.51 -5.63
C VAL A 23 -6.82 3.74 -6.13
N VAL A 24 -6.64 2.62 -6.82
CA VAL A 24 -7.74 1.80 -7.35
C VAL A 24 -8.59 1.23 -6.21
N ARG A 25 -7.97 0.72 -5.14
CA ARG A 25 -8.68 0.27 -3.93
C ARG A 25 -9.50 1.40 -3.32
N GLY A 26 -8.91 2.59 -3.21
CA GLY A 26 -9.63 3.73 -2.67
C GLY A 26 -10.81 4.17 -3.55
N VAL A 27 -10.65 4.14 -4.88
CA VAL A 27 -11.77 4.39 -5.82
C VAL A 27 -12.86 3.34 -5.67
N ASN A 28 -12.50 2.07 -5.51
CA ASN A 28 -13.48 1.00 -5.25
C ASN A 28 -14.27 1.26 -3.97
N TYR A 29 -13.61 1.76 -2.91
CA TYR A 29 -14.28 2.07 -1.64
C TYR A 29 -15.23 3.27 -1.75
N VAL A 30 -14.85 4.31 -2.52
CA VAL A 30 -15.70 5.49 -2.75
C VAL A 30 -16.90 5.17 -3.66
N THR A 31 -16.71 4.31 -4.64
CA THR A 31 -17.75 3.95 -5.63
C THR A 31 -18.63 2.79 -5.19
N ALA A 32 -18.30 2.12 -4.09
CA ALA A 32 -19.10 1.05 -3.52
C ALA A 32 -20.54 1.54 -3.19
N PRO A 33 -21.58 0.93 -3.78
CA PRO A 33 -22.97 1.21 -3.46
C PRO A 33 -23.23 1.09 -1.95
N ALA A 34 -23.84 2.13 -1.38
CA ALA A 34 -24.17 2.18 0.04
C ALA A 34 -25.10 1.01 0.42
N GLY A 35 -24.76 0.31 1.51
CA GLY A 35 -25.58 -0.78 2.07
C GLY A 35 -25.56 -2.08 1.27
N GLN A 36 -24.81 -2.19 0.17
CA GLN A 36 -24.69 -3.43 -0.61
C GLN A 36 -23.44 -4.26 -0.23
N PHE A 37 -22.43 -3.62 0.34
CA PHE A 37 -21.19 -4.27 0.75
C PHE A 37 -20.99 -4.09 2.26
N ALA A 38 -20.85 -5.22 2.96
CA ALA A 38 -20.43 -5.20 4.36
C ALA A 38 -18.93 -4.94 4.45
N ALA A 39 -18.50 -4.22 5.49
CA ALA A 39 -17.08 -4.11 5.82
C ALA A 39 -16.48 -5.51 5.96
N MET A 40 -15.31 -5.76 5.36
CA MET A 40 -14.72 -7.11 5.35
C MET A 40 -14.09 -7.46 6.71
N ASN A 41 -13.86 -6.46 7.56
CA ASN A 41 -13.34 -6.62 8.91
C ASN A 41 -13.71 -5.42 9.82
N GLN A 42 -13.49 -5.58 11.12
CA GLN A 42 -13.81 -4.57 12.15
C GLN A 42 -13.07 -3.24 11.96
N VAL A 43 -11.89 -3.25 11.35
CA VAL A 43 -11.12 -2.02 11.11
C VAL A 43 -11.75 -1.21 9.98
N GLU A 44 -12.19 -1.87 8.90
CA GLU A 44 -12.96 -1.19 7.85
C GLU A 44 -14.31 -0.66 8.36
N ASP A 45 -14.94 -1.36 9.31
CA ASP A 45 -16.22 -0.93 9.90
C ASP A 45 -16.09 0.29 10.84
N SER A 46 -14.86 0.63 11.26
CA SER A 46 -14.63 1.75 12.18
C SER A 46 -14.89 3.14 11.59
N ALA A 47 -15.02 3.24 10.27
CA ALA A 47 -15.37 4.47 9.56
C ALA A 47 -16.11 4.14 8.25
N PRO A 48 -16.87 5.09 7.68
CA PRO A 48 -17.51 4.88 6.38
C PRO A 48 -16.50 4.52 5.28
N LEU A 49 -16.86 3.60 4.37
CA LEU A 49 -15.98 3.15 3.28
C LEU A 49 -15.39 4.31 2.44
N TRP A 50 -16.18 5.36 2.18
CA TRP A 50 -15.70 6.53 1.44
C TRP A 50 -14.53 7.24 2.15
N ALA A 51 -14.48 7.22 3.49
CA ALA A 51 -13.41 7.85 4.26
C ALA A 51 -12.11 7.06 4.12
N TRP A 52 -12.20 5.72 4.22
CA TRP A 52 -11.08 4.84 3.90
C TRP A 52 -10.62 5.02 2.46
N GLY A 53 -11.56 5.15 1.53
CA GLY A 53 -11.25 5.39 0.12
C GLY A 53 -10.49 6.69 -0.10
N ALA A 54 -10.89 7.78 0.56
CA ALA A 54 -10.19 9.05 0.52
C ALA A 54 -8.75 8.95 1.08
N VAL A 55 -8.54 8.20 2.16
CA VAL A 55 -7.20 7.96 2.72
C VAL A 55 -6.31 7.21 1.72
N TYR A 56 -6.80 6.11 1.15
CA TYR A 56 -6.07 5.32 0.17
C TYR A 56 -5.68 6.12 -1.08
N ILE A 57 -6.63 6.87 -1.66
CA ILE A 57 -6.38 7.74 -2.81
C ILE A 57 -5.33 8.80 -2.46
N SER A 58 -5.49 9.48 -1.32
CA SER A 58 -4.58 10.56 -0.91
C SER A 58 -3.15 10.05 -0.72
N LEU A 59 -2.98 8.90 -0.09
CA LEU A 59 -1.66 8.29 0.12
C LEU A 59 -1.04 7.79 -1.20
N GLY A 60 -1.84 7.17 -2.08
CA GLY A 60 -1.36 6.73 -3.40
C GLY A 60 -0.89 7.90 -4.26
N VAL A 61 -1.67 8.99 -4.32
CA VAL A 61 -1.31 10.22 -5.03
C VAL A 61 -0.09 10.89 -4.41
N LEU A 62 -0.02 10.98 -3.07
CA LEU A 62 1.15 11.52 -2.37
C LEU A 62 2.43 10.72 -2.70
N GLY A 63 2.32 9.40 -2.79
CA GLY A 63 3.43 8.54 -3.19
C GLY A 63 3.90 8.84 -4.61
N TRP A 64 2.97 8.95 -5.57
CA TRP A 64 3.31 9.32 -6.95
C TRP A 64 3.91 10.72 -7.06
N LEU A 65 3.45 11.69 -6.27
CA LEU A 65 4.07 13.01 -6.18
C LEU A 65 5.52 12.90 -5.69
N GLY A 66 5.76 12.09 -4.65
CA GLY A 66 7.12 11.80 -4.18
C GLY A 66 8.00 11.22 -5.28
N GLU A 67 7.51 10.23 -6.03
CA GLU A 67 8.24 9.64 -7.16
C GLU A 67 8.50 10.64 -8.29
N ALA A 68 7.52 11.47 -8.63
CA ALA A 68 7.67 12.51 -9.64
C ALA A 68 8.72 13.55 -9.23
N LEU A 69 8.76 13.96 -7.95
CA LEU A 69 9.75 14.89 -7.41
C LEU A 69 11.18 14.34 -7.42
N MET A 70 11.33 13.02 -7.40
CA MET A 70 12.62 12.32 -7.52
C MET A 70 13.00 12.00 -8.97
N SER A 71 12.05 12.05 -9.91
CA SER A 71 12.33 11.82 -11.32
C SER A 71 13.27 12.92 -11.86
N GLY A 72 14.39 12.51 -12.47
CA GLY A 72 15.37 13.44 -13.04
C GLY A 72 16.46 13.95 -12.08
N THR A 73 16.47 13.55 -10.79
CA THR A 73 17.54 13.93 -9.83
C THR A 73 18.61 12.85 -9.64
N GLU A 74 18.81 11.98 -10.64
CA GLU A 74 19.64 10.76 -10.52
C GLU A 74 21.13 11.04 -10.24
N THR A 75 21.59 12.29 -10.37
CA THR A 75 23.01 12.67 -10.37
C THR A 75 23.58 13.16 -9.04
N LEU A 76 22.78 13.30 -7.98
CA LEU A 76 23.30 13.78 -6.68
C LEU A 76 23.73 12.60 -5.79
N PRO A 77 25.00 12.54 -5.33
CA PRO A 77 25.44 11.60 -4.30
C PRO A 77 24.78 11.95 -2.95
N GLY A 78 24.33 10.95 -2.20
CA GLY A 78 23.77 11.11 -0.87
C GLY A 78 22.24 10.97 -0.77
N PRO A 79 21.67 11.14 0.44
CA PRO A 79 20.24 10.98 0.69
C PRO A 79 19.44 11.98 -0.14
N ASN A 80 18.46 11.53 -0.93
CA ASN A 80 17.59 12.44 -1.66
C ASN A 80 16.58 13.06 -0.69
N PRO A 81 16.69 14.36 -0.34
CA PRO A 81 15.79 14.99 0.62
C PRO A 81 14.35 15.07 0.09
N ARG A 82 14.13 14.83 -1.22
CA ARG A 82 12.81 14.85 -1.86
C ARG A 82 12.07 13.52 -1.79
N ALA A 83 12.68 12.47 -1.22
CA ALA A 83 12.07 11.14 -1.11
C ALA A 83 11.00 11.02 -0.02
N TRP A 84 10.91 12.00 0.88
CA TRP A 84 10.05 11.92 2.05
C TRP A 84 8.56 11.70 1.77
N PRO A 85 7.93 12.26 0.70
CA PRO A 85 6.50 12.04 0.45
C PRO A 85 6.21 10.59 0.07
N SER A 86 7.06 10.00 -0.78
CA SER A 86 6.97 8.59 -1.17
C SER A 86 7.21 7.66 0.02
N PHE A 87 8.22 7.96 0.84
CA PHE A 87 8.49 7.26 2.09
C PHE A 87 7.30 7.30 3.05
N LEU A 88 6.71 8.48 3.27
CA LEU A 88 5.55 8.67 4.14
C LEU A 88 4.34 7.89 3.62
N ALA A 89 4.07 7.97 2.32
CA ALA A 89 2.97 7.25 1.67
C ALA A 89 3.10 5.73 1.87
N HIS A 90 4.25 5.15 1.55
CA HIS A 90 4.49 3.72 1.73
C HIS A 90 4.44 3.31 3.21
N THR A 91 4.95 4.12 4.13
CA THR A 91 4.90 3.81 5.57
C THR A 91 3.46 3.83 6.09
N ALA A 92 2.67 4.83 5.72
CA ALA A 92 1.27 4.92 6.10
C ALA A 92 0.44 3.78 5.49
N LEU A 93 0.61 3.49 4.20
CA LEU A 93 -0.06 2.37 3.53
C LEU A 93 0.33 1.03 4.15
N MET A 94 1.60 0.81 4.50
CA MET A 94 2.06 -0.38 5.22
C MET A 94 1.27 -0.56 6.53
N CYS A 95 1.17 0.49 7.34
CA CYS A 95 0.46 0.43 8.62
C CYS A 95 -1.04 0.13 8.43
N ILE A 96 -1.69 0.77 7.46
CA ILE A 96 -3.12 0.55 7.17
C ILE A 96 -3.33 -0.89 6.69
N TYR A 97 -2.58 -1.34 5.68
CA TYR A 97 -2.68 -2.71 5.19
C TYR A 97 -2.44 -3.74 6.28
N LEU A 98 -1.48 -3.50 7.17
CA LEU A 98 -1.21 -4.39 8.30
C LEU A 98 -2.38 -4.43 9.29
N ALA A 99 -2.96 -3.26 9.63
CA ALA A 99 -4.13 -3.19 10.50
C ALA A 99 -5.34 -3.93 9.91
N LEU A 100 -5.61 -3.74 8.61
CA LEU A 100 -6.68 -4.45 7.91
C LEU A 100 -6.39 -5.96 7.83
N ALA A 101 -5.15 -6.37 7.56
CA ALA A 101 -4.76 -7.77 7.53
C ALA A 101 -5.01 -8.44 8.89
N LEU A 102 -4.67 -7.76 10.00
CA LEU A 102 -4.94 -8.24 11.36
C LEU A 102 -6.45 -8.31 11.63
N GLY A 103 -7.23 -7.29 11.24
CA GLY A 103 -8.68 -7.32 11.38
C GLY A 103 -9.32 -8.47 10.59
N SER A 104 -8.88 -8.69 9.35
CA SER A 104 -9.31 -9.79 8.49
C SER A 104 -8.91 -11.14 9.07
N PHE A 105 -7.68 -11.27 9.60
CA PHE A 105 -7.22 -12.47 10.30
C PHE A 105 -8.15 -12.84 11.47
N VAL A 106 -8.48 -11.86 12.32
CA VAL A 106 -9.38 -12.09 13.46
C VAL A 106 -10.77 -12.53 13.00
N ALA A 107 -11.32 -11.89 11.95
CA ALA A 107 -12.62 -12.26 11.39
C ALA A 107 -12.64 -13.72 10.88
N VAL A 108 -11.60 -14.15 10.17
CA VAL A 108 -11.44 -15.53 9.67
C VAL A 108 -11.38 -16.53 10.82
N MET A 109 -10.64 -16.21 11.89
CA MET A 109 -10.53 -17.08 13.06
C MET A 109 -11.86 -17.20 13.82
N GLN A 110 -12.71 -16.18 13.78
CA GLN A 110 -14.03 -16.17 14.45
C GLN A 110 -15.12 -16.89 13.65
N GLN A 111 -15.09 -16.87 12.31
CA GLN A 111 -16.17 -17.38 11.45
C GLN A 111 -15.98 -18.81 10.90
N HIS A 112 -15.04 -19.58 11.47
CA HIS A 112 -14.52 -20.83 10.95
C HIS A 112 -13.73 -20.67 9.63
N PRO A 113 -12.42 -21.04 9.59
CA PRO A 113 -11.46 -20.64 8.54
C PRO A 113 -11.70 -21.20 7.14
N GLN A 114 -12.79 -21.97 6.94
CA GLN A 114 -13.15 -22.57 5.65
C GLN A 114 -13.64 -21.53 4.63
N TYR A 115 -14.10 -20.35 5.08
CA TYR A 115 -14.73 -19.34 4.22
C TYR A 115 -13.80 -18.25 3.68
N GLY A 116 -12.50 -18.31 3.98
CA GLY A 116 -11.48 -17.73 3.11
C GLY A 116 -10.39 -16.90 3.78
N TRP A 117 -9.15 -17.16 3.38
CA TRP A 117 -7.95 -16.44 3.79
C TRP A 117 -7.45 -15.44 2.75
N LEU A 118 -8.08 -15.41 1.56
CA LEU A 118 -7.62 -14.64 0.41
C LEU A 118 -7.42 -13.16 0.75
N ASN A 119 -8.44 -12.52 1.32
CA ASN A 119 -8.37 -11.11 1.71
C ASN A 119 -7.24 -10.84 2.73
N THR A 120 -7.08 -11.72 3.72
CA THR A 120 -6.00 -11.61 4.72
C THR A 120 -4.63 -11.66 4.06
N TYR A 121 -4.42 -12.57 3.10
CA TYR A 121 -3.17 -12.67 2.36
C TYR A 121 -2.93 -11.48 1.43
N ASP A 122 -3.96 -11.00 0.74
CA ASP A 122 -3.85 -9.84 -0.16
C ASP A 122 -3.46 -8.58 0.61
N LEU A 123 -4.11 -8.33 1.75
CA LEU A 123 -3.80 -7.22 2.64
C LEU A 123 -2.38 -7.34 3.23
N LEU A 124 -1.98 -8.54 3.66
CA LEU A 124 -0.62 -8.79 4.13
C LEU A 124 0.43 -8.56 3.03
N GLY A 125 0.12 -8.99 1.80
CA GLY A 125 0.95 -8.73 0.62
C GLY A 125 1.13 -7.24 0.35
N GLY A 126 0.04 -6.47 0.43
CA GLY A 126 0.06 -5.01 0.37
C GLY A 126 0.93 -4.38 1.45
N ALA A 127 0.85 -4.87 2.69
CA ALA A 127 1.69 -4.39 3.80
C ALA A 127 3.17 -4.66 3.54
N VAL A 128 3.52 -5.90 3.16
CA VAL A 128 4.91 -6.30 2.87
C VAL A 128 5.47 -5.53 1.67
N GLY A 129 4.68 -5.35 0.61
CA GLY A 129 5.08 -4.56 -0.55
C GLY A 129 5.44 -3.13 -0.16
N ASN A 130 4.59 -2.49 0.64
CA ASN A 130 4.81 -1.11 1.08
C ASN A 130 6.00 -1.01 2.03
N TRP A 131 6.20 -1.99 2.93
CA TRP A 131 7.38 -2.07 3.77
C TRP A 131 8.69 -2.18 2.98
N ILE A 132 8.71 -2.98 1.90
CA ILE A 132 9.89 -3.15 1.04
C ILE A 132 10.35 -1.82 0.46
N PHE A 133 9.41 -0.99 -0.02
CA PHE A 133 9.74 0.32 -0.59
C PHE A 133 10.02 1.36 0.49
N ALA A 134 9.33 1.35 1.63
CA ALA A 134 9.58 2.25 2.75
C ALA A 134 11.01 2.09 3.31
N ARG A 135 11.54 0.86 3.39
CA ARG A 135 12.90 0.62 3.90
C ARG A 135 14.01 0.79 2.87
N ARG A 136 13.67 0.93 1.58
CA ARG A 136 14.67 0.91 0.52
C ARG A 136 15.47 2.22 0.55
N ARG A 137 16.74 2.11 0.93
CA ARG A 137 17.71 3.19 0.81
C ARG A 137 18.49 3.01 -0.49
N ARG A 138 18.93 4.10 -1.11
CA ARG A 138 19.90 4.04 -2.21
C ARG A 138 21.14 3.33 -1.66
N HIS A 139 21.51 2.20 -2.25
CA HIS A 139 22.80 1.57 -1.96
C HIS A 139 23.84 2.36 -2.77
N ASP A 140 24.38 3.39 -2.16
CA ASP A 140 25.59 4.02 -2.67
C ASP A 140 26.72 3.00 -2.49
N ALA A 141 27.25 2.50 -3.61
CA ALA A 141 28.48 1.72 -3.69
C ALA A 141 29.61 2.63 -4.16
#